data_AF-A0A1W9LDW7-F1
#
_entry.id   AF-A0A1W9LDW7-F1
#
_cell.length_a   1.000
_cell.length_b   1.000
_cell.length_c   1.000
_cell.angle_alpha   90.00
_cell.angle_beta   90.00
_cell.angle_gamma   90.00
#
_symmetry.space_group_name_H-M   'P 1'
#
loop_
_entity.id
_entity.type
_entity.pdbx_description
1 polymer ?
#
loop_
_entity_poly.entity_id
_entity_poly.type
_entity_poly.pdbx_seq_one_letter_code
_entity_poly.pdbx_strand_id
1 'polypeptide(L)'
;MKTGGFGHAEVSNPWKTGRRMFPTLGSLAVAAMLAAGCGLGKKHWVPTGEQMVEAEKIAKLHIFKSIGDQAGTPAAAGLALDATGLPKEYPIAFTIGGTPYSRYRFKYWGGIAKGVKLVHVQYFDPTVIPDWEKDPAAKGEFPAHFSVAVDVEKRRAVSDSRAPAAP
;
A
#
# COMPACT_ATOMS: atom_id res chain seq x y z
N MET A 1 -2.89 21.46 -63.41
CA MET A 1 -3.95 22.45 -63.12
C MET A 1 -3.64 23.13 -61.80
N LYS A 2 -3.63 24.46 -61.80
CA LYS A 2 -3.49 25.35 -60.64
C LYS A 2 -4.82 25.44 -59.85
N THR A 3 -4.72 25.72 -58.55
CA THR A 3 -5.35 26.79 -57.73
C THR A 3 -5.45 26.27 -56.28
N GLY A 4 -4.78 26.83 -55.27
CA GLY A 4 -5.05 28.13 -54.63
C GLY A 4 -6.23 27.96 -53.65
N GLY A 5 -6.27 28.38 -52.39
CA GLY A 5 -5.45 29.21 -51.51
C GLY A 5 -6.35 29.64 -50.33
N PHE A 6 -5.74 30.02 -49.20
CA PHE A 6 -6.23 30.94 -48.15
C PHE A 6 -7.56 30.69 -47.38
N GLY A 7 -7.49 30.89 -46.05
CA GLY A 7 -8.53 31.64 -45.33
C GLY A 7 -9.01 31.04 -44.01
N HIS A 8 -8.52 31.58 -42.89
CA HIS A 8 -9.19 31.51 -41.58
C HIS A 8 -10.56 32.21 -41.62
N ALA A 9 -11.54 31.69 -40.88
CA ALA A 9 -12.69 32.46 -40.41
C ALA A 9 -13.10 32.02 -39.00
N GLU A 10 -12.84 32.92 -38.05
CA GLU A 10 -13.41 33.01 -36.71
C GLU A 10 -14.87 33.50 -36.82
N VAL A 11 -15.83 32.86 -36.15
CA VAL A 11 -17.17 33.46 -35.95
C VAL A 11 -17.70 33.14 -34.55
N SER A 12 -17.41 34.09 -33.67
CA SER A 12 -18.28 34.74 -32.68
C SER A 12 -19.47 33.99 -32.08
N ASN A 13 -19.46 34.03 -30.74
CA ASN A 13 -20.51 33.66 -29.81
C ASN A 13 -21.61 34.74 -29.75
N PRO A 14 -22.89 34.42 -30.00
CA PRO A 14 -24.00 35.32 -29.77
C PRO A 14 -24.97 34.67 -28.78
N TRP A 15 -24.87 35.04 -27.49
CA TRP A 15 -26.01 35.38 -26.62
C TRP A 15 -25.61 35.23 -25.14
N LYS A 16 -24.92 36.27 -24.65
CA LYS A 16 -25.41 36.92 -23.43
C LYS A 16 -26.79 37.48 -23.76
N THR A 17 -27.82 37.19 -22.97
CA THR A 17 -28.78 38.17 -22.39
C THR A 17 -29.76 37.40 -21.49
N GLY A 18 -29.78 37.74 -20.20
CA GLY A 18 -30.71 37.16 -19.23
C GLY A 18 -30.29 37.43 -17.79
N ARG A 19 -30.03 38.70 -17.46
CA ARG A 19 -29.66 39.16 -16.12
C ARG A 19 -30.93 39.69 -15.42
N ARG A 20 -31.04 39.42 -14.11
CA ARG A 20 -31.86 40.05 -13.02
C ARG A 20 -32.72 38.99 -12.31
N MET A 21 -32.80 38.87 -10.99
CA MET A 21 -32.35 39.66 -9.84
C MET A 21 -32.39 38.77 -8.57
N PHE A 22 -31.37 38.92 -7.70
CA PHE A 22 -31.20 38.70 -6.23
C PHE A 22 -32.42 38.32 -5.34
N PRO A 23 -32.22 37.98 -4.03
CA PRO A 23 -31.19 37.19 -3.35
C PRO A 23 -31.77 36.28 -2.23
N THR A 24 -31.11 35.18 -1.87
CA THR A 24 -31.24 34.63 -0.51
C THR A 24 -29.90 34.13 -0.01
N LEU A 25 -29.28 34.97 0.83
CA LEU A 25 -28.44 34.56 1.95
C LEU A 25 -29.05 33.34 2.63
N GLY A 26 -28.51 32.14 2.39
CA GLY A 26 -29.09 30.95 3.01
C GLY A 26 -28.49 29.59 2.63
N SER A 27 -27.35 29.52 1.93
CA SER A 27 -26.78 28.22 1.54
C SER A 27 -25.26 28.14 1.59
N LEU A 28 -24.60 29.08 2.28
CA LEU A 28 -23.16 29.00 2.56
C LEU A 28 -22.78 28.02 3.68
N ALA A 29 -23.73 27.26 4.24
CA ALA A 29 -23.49 26.36 5.38
C ALA A 29 -23.76 24.85 5.15
N VAL A 30 -24.17 24.42 3.95
CA VAL A 30 -24.46 22.97 3.70
C VAL A 30 -23.56 22.33 2.63
N ALA A 31 -22.77 23.12 1.90
CA ALA A 31 -21.75 22.56 1.00
C ALA A 31 -20.52 21.98 1.73
N ALA A 32 -20.41 22.19 3.05
CA ALA A 32 -19.31 21.66 3.87
C ALA A 32 -19.56 20.27 4.46
N MET A 33 -20.77 19.69 4.33
CA MET A 33 -21.10 18.39 4.96
C MET A 33 -21.30 17.22 3.98
N LEU A 34 -21.14 17.41 2.67
CA LEU A 34 -21.27 16.33 1.68
C LEU A 34 -19.96 15.99 0.94
N ALA A 35 -18.82 16.56 1.35
CA ALA A 35 -17.49 16.04 0.98
C ALA A 35 -17.06 14.82 1.82
N ALA A 36 -17.96 14.28 2.65
CA ALA A 36 -17.77 13.04 3.42
C ALA A 36 -18.30 11.78 2.70
N GLY A 37 -18.75 11.89 1.45
CA GLY A 37 -19.24 10.76 0.65
C GLY A 37 -18.26 10.34 -0.44
N CYS A 38 -17.66 9.15 -0.27
CA CYS A 38 -17.16 8.30 -1.36
C CYS A 38 -16.05 8.86 -2.29
N GLY A 39 -14.99 9.42 -1.71
CA GLY A 39 -13.72 9.57 -2.41
C GLY A 39 -12.96 8.24 -2.46
N LEU A 40 -13.25 7.42 -3.48
CA LEU A 40 -12.55 6.20 -3.90
C LEU A 40 -11.13 6.50 -4.44
N GLY A 41 -10.43 7.45 -3.82
CA GLY A 41 -9.02 7.71 -4.10
C GLY A 41 -8.20 6.68 -3.33
N LYS A 42 -7.41 5.85 -4.02
CA LYS A 42 -6.29 5.16 -3.39
C LYS A 42 -5.45 6.24 -2.71
N LYS A 43 -5.58 6.36 -1.39
CA LYS A 43 -4.84 7.33 -0.59
C LYS A 43 -3.44 6.79 -0.43
N HIS A 44 -2.61 7.09 -1.42
CA HIS A 44 -1.19 6.76 -1.39
C HIS A 44 -0.52 7.72 -0.41
N TRP A 45 0.29 7.17 0.47
CA TRP A 45 1.11 7.90 1.41
C TRP A 45 2.55 7.44 1.20
N VAL A 46 3.51 8.35 1.28
CA VAL A 46 4.92 8.02 1.09
C VAL A 46 5.59 7.96 2.47
N PRO A 47 6.04 6.78 2.93
CA PRO A 47 6.76 6.66 4.19
C PRO A 47 8.15 7.26 4.09
N THR A 48 8.66 7.79 5.20
CA THR A 48 10.06 8.23 5.30
C THR A 48 11.01 7.03 5.33
N GLY A 49 12.31 7.27 5.09
CA GLY A 49 13.34 6.23 5.19
C GLY A 49 13.37 5.54 6.56
N GLU A 50 13.25 6.32 7.62
CA GLU A 50 13.20 5.80 9.00
C GLU A 50 11.96 4.93 9.24
N GLN A 51 10.79 5.35 8.74
CA GLN A 51 9.56 4.57 8.86
C GLN A 51 9.63 3.25 8.09
N MET A 52 10.30 3.22 6.93
CA MET A 52 10.54 1.97 6.20
C MET A 52 11.45 1.01 6.97
N VAL A 53 12.54 1.52 7.59
CA VAL A 53 13.45 0.71 8.40
C VAL A 53 12.76 0.17 9.65
N GLU A 54 11.97 0.99 10.34
CA GLU A 54 11.19 0.54 11.50
C GLU A 54 10.11 -0.47 11.11
N ALA A 55 9.42 -0.25 9.98
CA ALA A 55 8.44 -1.19 9.44
C ALA A 55 9.07 -2.54 9.11
N GLU A 56 10.26 -2.57 8.50
CA GLU A 56 10.98 -3.80 8.21
C GLU A 56 11.29 -4.60 9.47
N LYS A 57 11.76 -3.92 10.53
CA LYS A 57 12.06 -4.53 11.83
C LYS A 57 10.81 -5.19 12.44
N ILE A 58 9.70 -4.45 12.46
CA ILE A 58 8.41 -4.96 12.95
C ILE A 58 7.93 -6.13 12.09
N ALA A 59 8.01 -6.02 10.75
CA ALA A 59 7.60 -7.07 9.83
C ALA A 59 8.46 -8.33 10.00
N LYS A 60 9.79 -8.20 10.13
CA LYS A 60 10.71 -9.33 10.36
C LYS A 60 10.36 -10.09 11.65
N LEU A 61 10.05 -9.37 12.73
CA LEU A 61 9.58 -10.00 13.97
C LEU A 61 8.26 -10.75 13.76
N HIS A 62 7.29 -10.14 13.09
CA HIS A 62 6.00 -10.77 12.79
C HIS A 62 6.18 -12.04 11.96
N ILE A 63 7.00 -11.97 10.92
CA ILE A 63 7.31 -13.10 10.06
C ILE A 63 7.91 -14.23 10.87
N PHE A 64 8.92 -13.95 11.69
CA PHE A 64 9.54 -14.97 12.54
C PHE A 64 8.55 -15.63 13.50
N LYS A 65 7.63 -14.86 14.09
CA LYS A 65 6.66 -15.36 15.07
C LYS A 65 5.46 -16.08 14.47
N SER A 66 5.02 -15.68 13.28
CA SER A 66 3.69 -16.03 12.75
C SER A 66 3.73 -16.74 11.40
N ILE A 67 4.80 -16.59 10.62
CA ILE A 67 4.89 -17.09 9.23
C ILE A 67 6.02 -18.09 9.03
N GLY A 68 7.15 -17.90 9.74
CA GLY A 68 8.32 -18.76 9.64
C GLY A 68 8.04 -20.17 10.17
N ASP A 69 8.85 -21.13 9.74
CA ASP A 69 8.68 -22.55 10.11
C ASP A 69 8.91 -22.79 11.61
N GLN A 70 9.51 -21.81 12.30
CA GLN A 70 9.74 -21.79 13.73
C GLN A 70 8.65 -21.03 14.50
N ALA A 71 7.56 -20.59 13.83
CA ALA A 71 6.42 -19.95 14.46
C ALA A 71 5.85 -20.83 15.59
N GLY A 72 5.52 -20.21 16.72
CA GLY A 72 4.99 -20.92 17.90
C GLY A 72 6.00 -21.79 18.66
N THR A 73 7.27 -21.86 18.24
CA THR A 73 8.30 -22.61 18.99
C THR A 73 8.85 -21.81 20.17
N PRO A 74 9.43 -22.46 21.20
CA PRO A 74 10.08 -21.77 22.32
C PRO A 74 11.18 -20.79 21.91
N ALA A 75 11.83 -21.02 20.75
CA ALA A 75 12.83 -20.12 20.19
C ALA A 75 12.26 -18.72 19.89
N ALA A 76 10.97 -18.62 19.53
CA ALA A 76 10.27 -17.35 19.33
C ALA A 76 9.93 -16.63 20.65
N ALA A 77 9.71 -17.39 21.72
CA ALA A 77 9.47 -16.86 23.06
C ALA A 77 10.77 -16.43 23.78
N GLY A 78 11.91 -17.01 23.41
CA GLY A 78 13.23 -16.73 24.01
C GLY A 78 13.93 -15.46 23.50
N LEU A 79 13.31 -14.67 22.60
CA LEU A 79 13.92 -13.45 22.09
C LEU A 79 14.01 -12.36 23.15
N ALA A 80 15.21 -11.85 23.40
CA ALA A 80 15.42 -10.67 24.23
C ALA A 80 14.89 -9.43 23.51
N LEU A 81 13.85 -8.80 24.06
CA LEU A 81 13.26 -7.57 23.52
C LEU A 81 13.90 -6.33 24.14
N ASP A 82 13.95 -5.23 23.37
CA ASP A 82 14.31 -3.91 23.83
C ASP A 82 13.11 -3.15 24.42
N ALA A 83 13.33 -1.90 24.85
CA ALA A 83 12.29 -1.06 25.44
C ALA A 83 11.15 -0.71 24.46
N THR A 84 11.32 -0.96 23.16
CA THR A 84 10.31 -0.74 22.12
C THR A 84 9.51 -2.00 21.79
N GLY A 85 9.82 -3.14 22.42
CA GLY A 85 9.18 -4.43 22.16
C GLY A 85 9.72 -5.15 20.92
N LEU A 86 10.81 -4.66 20.33
CA LEU A 86 11.50 -5.29 19.20
C LEU A 86 12.69 -6.13 19.71
N PRO A 87 13.12 -7.17 18.99
CA PRO A 87 14.29 -7.95 19.39
C PRO A 87 15.55 -7.10 19.40
N LYS A 88 16.36 -7.24 20.47
CA LYS A 88 17.72 -6.67 20.54
C LYS A 88 18.62 -7.25 19.46
N GLU A 89 18.49 -8.56 19.25
CA GLU A 89 19.14 -9.29 18.17
C GLU A 89 18.08 -10.08 17.40
N TYR A 90 18.08 -9.94 16.07
CA TYR A 90 17.16 -10.69 15.24
C TYR A 90 17.75 -12.07 14.95
N PRO A 91 16.93 -13.14 15.00
CA PRO A 91 17.36 -14.45 14.53
C PRO A 91 17.81 -14.34 13.07
N ILE A 92 19.05 -14.76 12.83
CA ILE A 92 19.75 -14.59 11.54
C ILE A 92 19.37 -15.72 10.57
N ALA A 93 19.01 -16.89 11.09
CA ALA A 93 18.69 -18.07 10.29
C ALA A 93 17.33 -18.66 10.68
N PHE A 94 16.34 -18.47 9.82
CA PHE A 94 15.08 -19.19 9.84
C PHE A 94 14.56 -19.38 8.42
N THR A 95 13.62 -20.30 8.26
CA THR A 95 13.00 -20.65 6.98
C THR A 95 11.52 -20.31 6.97
N ILE A 96 10.95 -20.16 5.78
CA ILE A 96 9.53 -19.98 5.51
C ILE A 96 9.14 -20.97 4.42
N GLY A 97 8.35 -21.98 4.76
CA GLY A 97 8.02 -23.09 3.85
C GLY A 97 9.29 -23.79 3.34
N GLY A 98 10.29 -24.00 4.20
CA GLY A 98 11.59 -24.58 3.86
C GLY A 98 12.55 -23.64 3.11
N THR A 99 12.13 -22.42 2.75
CA THR A 99 12.98 -21.45 2.06
C THR A 99 13.69 -20.52 3.06
N PRO A 100 15.03 -20.38 3.03
CA PRO A 100 15.74 -19.48 3.92
C PRO A 100 15.25 -18.03 3.81
N TYR A 101 15.00 -17.36 4.95
CA TYR A 101 14.57 -15.96 4.97
C TYR A 101 15.55 -15.03 4.21
N SER A 102 16.85 -15.33 4.27
CA SER A 102 17.91 -14.58 3.58
C SER A 102 17.79 -14.56 2.05
N ARG A 103 17.03 -15.48 1.45
CA ARG A 103 16.77 -15.53 0.00
C ARG A 103 15.73 -14.49 -0.43
N TYR A 104 14.85 -14.09 0.48
CA TYR A 104 13.78 -13.16 0.16
C TYR A 104 14.33 -11.74 -0.07
N ARG A 105 13.80 -11.10 -1.11
CA ARG A 105 13.94 -9.67 -1.35
C ARG A 105 12.65 -8.98 -0.95
N PHE A 106 12.75 -7.69 -0.64
CA PHE A 106 11.60 -6.92 -0.18
C PHE A 106 11.46 -5.58 -0.89
N LYS A 107 10.22 -5.10 -0.95
CA LYS A 107 9.83 -3.78 -1.43
C LYS A 107 8.83 -3.16 -0.46
N TYR A 108 8.82 -1.83 -0.41
CA TYR A 108 7.94 -1.06 0.44
C TYR A 108 7.03 -0.16 -0.38
N TRP A 109 5.82 0.07 0.14
CA TRP A 109 5.02 1.22 -0.22
C TRP A 109 4.15 1.64 0.96
N GLY A 110 3.74 2.91 0.99
CA GLY A 110 2.77 3.38 1.97
C GLY A 110 1.36 3.37 1.41
N GLY A 111 0.41 3.10 2.28
CA GLY A 111 -1.02 3.15 1.99
C GLY A 111 -1.80 3.69 3.17
N ILE A 112 -2.99 4.22 2.92
CA ILE A 112 -3.93 4.57 3.99
C ILE A 112 -5.12 3.61 3.93
N ALA A 113 -5.28 2.81 4.97
CA ALA A 113 -6.39 1.87 5.12
C ALA A 113 -7.26 2.28 6.31
N LYS A 114 -8.57 2.48 6.09
CA LYS A 114 -9.53 2.91 7.12
C LYS A 114 -9.05 4.11 7.97
N GLY A 115 -8.35 5.06 7.34
CA GLY A 115 -7.80 6.25 7.99
C GLY A 115 -6.43 6.07 8.67
N VAL A 116 -5.87 4.85 8.69
CA VAL A 116 -4.57 4.54 9.28
C VAL A 116 -3.51 4.49 8.20
N LYS A 117 -2.36 5.14 8.43
CA LYS A 117 -1.17 5.05 7.58
C LYS A 117 -0.45 3.74 7.85
N LEU A 118 -0.30 2.93 6.82
CA LEU A 118 0.36 1.64 6.89
C LEU A 118 1.54 1.63 5.92
N VAL A 119 2.65 1.02 6.37
CA VAL A 119 3.73 0.60 5.49
C VAL A 119 3.46 -0.85 5.11
N HIS A 120 3.34 -1.12 3.83
CA HIS A 120 3.25 -2.47 3.30
C HIS A 120 4.64 -2.95 2.93
N VAL A 121 5.04 -4.09 3.48
CA VAL A 121 6.28 -4.77 3.17
C VAL A 121 5.95 -6.03 2.38
N GLN A 122 6.37 -6.08 1.13
CA GLN A 122 6.21 -7.26 0.28
C GLN A 122 7.50 -8.06 0.26
N TYR A 123 7.37 -9.37 0.40
CA TYR A 123 8.47 -10.31 0.35
C TYR A 123 8.30 -11.22 -0.87
N PHE A 124 9.37 -11.38 -1.64
CA PHE A 124 9.40 -12.24 -2.80
C PHE A 124 10.71 -13.01 -2.88
N ASP A 125 10.63 -14.25 -3.34
CA ASP A 125 11.82 -15.02 -3.69
C ASP A 125 12.16 -14.71 -5.16
N PRO A 126 13.30 -14.07 -5.46
CA PRO A 126 13.67 -13.67 -6.82
C PRO A 126 13.93 -14.87 -7.76
N THR A 127 14.01 -16.08 -7.22
CA THR A 127 14.30 -17.30 -7.97
C THR A 127 13.10 -18.23 -8.09
N VAL A 128 11.95 -17.87 -7.49
CA VAL A 128 10.69 -18.51 -7.79
C VAL A 128 10.23 -18.01 -9.15
N ILE A 129 10.01 -18.94 -10.08
CA ILE A 129 9.48 -18.64 -11.40
C ILE A 129 8.09 -18.00 -11.22
N PRO A 130 7.85 -16.78 -11.72
CA PRO A 130 6.54 -16.14 -11.69
C PRO A 130 5.46 -17.01 -12.33
N ASP A 131 4.24 -16.95 -11.83
CA ASP A 131 3.19 -17.85 -12.30
C ASP A 131 2.82 -17.61 -13.76
N TRP A 132 2.93 -16.37 -14.26
CA TRP A 132 2.71 -16.04 -15.68
C TRP A 132 3.71 -16.68 -16.65
N GLU A 133 4.86 -17.15 -16.16
CA GLU A 133 5.79 -17.96 -16.96
C GLU A 133 5.39 -19.45 -17.01
N LYS A 134 4.62 -19.94 -16.03
CA LYS A 134 4.12 -21.33 -15.97
C LYS A 134 2.72 -21.49 -16.57
N ASP A 135 1.87 -20.50 -16.35
CA ASP A 135 0.49 -20.42 -16.81
C ASP A 135 0.26 -19.08 -17.53
N PRO A 136 0.09 -19.07 -18.86
CA PRO A 136 -0.20 -17.86 -19.62
C PRO A 136 -1.49 -17.14 -19.21
N ALA A 137 -2.42 -17.82 -18.52
CA ALA A 137 -3.64 -17.21 -17.98
C ALA A 137 -3.40 -16.48 -16.65
N ALA A 138 -2.30 -16.79 -15.94
CA ALA A 138 -1.86 -15.99 -14.83
C ALA A 138 -1.41 -14.63 -15.40
N LYS A 139 -2.21 -13.59 -15.14
CA LYS A 139 -1.82 -12.20 -15.44
C LYS A 139 -0.46 -11.95 -14.79
N GLY A 140 0.42 -11.16 -15.43
CA GLY A 140 1.83 -10.89 -15.10
C GLY A 140 2.20 -10.54 -13.64
N GLU A 141 1.77 -11.37 -12.69
CA GLU A 141 1.93 -11.23 -11.25
C GLU A 141 3.35 -11.66 -10.93
N PHE A 142 4.14 -10.67 -10.56
CA PHE A 142 5.42 -10.91 -9.93
C PHE A 142 5.17 -11.74 -8.66
N PRO A 143 5.96 -12.80 -8.36
CA PRO A 143 5.61 -13.76 -7.31
C PRO A 143 5.76 -13.10 -5.94
N ALA A 144 4.72 -12.41 -5.51
CA ALA A 144 4.56 -11.95 -4.15
C ALA A 144 4.40 -13.20 -3.28
N HIS A 145 5.46 -13.58 -2.57
CA HIS A 145 5.44 -14.80 -1.76
C HIS A 145 4.58 -14.61 -0.50
N PHE A 146 4.54 -13.36 -0.01
CA PHE A 146 3.60 -12.83 0.98
C PHE A 146 3.83 -11.32 1.18
N SER A 147 2.94 -10.66 1.91
CA SER A 147 3.10 -9.28 2.34
C SER A 147 2.68 -9.09 3.80
N VAL A 148 3.26 -8.10 4.48
CA VAL A 148 2.92 -7.69 5.84
C VAL A 148 2.57 -6.21 5.81
N ALA A 149 1.41 -5.84 6.34
CA ALA A 149 1.05 -4.45 6.57
C ALA A 149 1.41 -4.05 8.00
N VAL A 150 2.09 -2.92 8.16
CA VAL A 150 2.63 -2.44 9.43
C VAL A 150 2.10 -1.06 9.74
N ASP A 151 1.55 -0.91 10.96
CA ASP A 151 1.26 0.37 11.57
C ASP A 151 2.50 0.79 12.38
N VAL A 152 3.30 1.70 11.81
CA VAL A 152 4.56 2.14 12.42
C VAL A 152 4.30 2.98 13.66
N GLU A 153 3.24 3.80 13.67
CA GLU A 153 2.86 4.62 14.82
C GLU A 153 2.49 3.76 16.03
N LYS A 154 1.78 2.65 15.80
CA LYS A 154 1.44 1.66 16.85
C LYS A 154 2.45 0.54 16.99
N ARG A 155 3.57 0.60 16.26
CA ARG A 155 4.67 -0.37 16.25
C ARG A 155 4.24 -1.83 16.15
N ARG A 156 3.33 -2.14 15.23
CA ARG A 156 2.80 -3.51 15.08
C ARG A 156 2.45 -3.87 13.65
N ALA A 157 2.59 -5.16 13.33
CA ALA A 157 1.95 -5.73 12.16
C ALA A 157 0.43 -5.75 12.36
N VAL A 158 -0.33 -5.31 11.35
CA VAL A 158 -1.80 -5.25 11.41
C VAL A 158 -2.46 -6.33 10.57
N SER A 159 -1.78 -6.82 9.54
CA SER A 159 -2.23 -7.97 8.74
C SER A 159 -1.06 -8.53 7.93
N ASP A 160 -1.20 -9.77 7.48
CA ASP A 160 -0.35 -10.37 6.46
C ASP A 160 -1.19 -11.16 5.46
N SER A 161 -0.66 -11.40 4.27
CA SER A 161 -1.41 -12.06 3.19
C SER A 161 -1.49 -13.58 3.32
N ARG A 162 -0.91 -14.18 4.38
CA ARG A 162 -1.02 -15.61 4.67
C ARG A 162 -2.00 -15.90 5.80
N ALA A 163 -2.34 -14.90 6.59
CA ALA A 163 -3.43 -14.99 7.54
C ALA A 163 -4.75 -15.31 6.83
N PRO A 164 -5.59 -16.21 7.38
CA PRO A 164 -6.90 -16.46 6.83
C PRO A 164 -7.70 -15.16 6.78
N ALA A 165 -8.47 -14.97 5.70
CA ALA A 165 -9.41 -13.86 5.63
C ALA A 165 -10.37 -13.95 6.81
N ALA A 166 -10.49 -12.87 7.60
CA ALA A 166 -11.46 -12.83 8.68
C ALA A 166 -12.87 -13.07 8.10
N PRO A 167 -13.69 -13.92 8.74
CA PRO A 167 -15.05 -14.24 8.28
C PRO A 167 -15.95 -13.00 8.25
#